data_AF-A0A846C3R2-F1
#
_entry.id   AF-A0A846C3R2-F1
#
_cell.length_a   1.000
_cell.length_b   1.000
_cell.length_c   1.000
_cell.angle_alpha   90.00
_cell.angle_beta   90.00
_cell.angle_gamma   90.00
#
_symmetry.space_group_name_H-M   'P 1'
#
loop_
_entity.id
_entity.type
_entity.pdbx_description
1 polymer ?
#
loop_
_entity_poly.entity_id
_entity_poly.type
_entity_poly.pdbx_seq_one_letter_code
_entity_poly.pdbx_strand_id
1 'polypeptide(L)' 'MQVQSPLWYHEELEKAAVGGWLLSTAEVKQLIGVKPYSKKGSNTYTRGSWQFIKVGKIGGATAWQVQKINSGSLTTSDE' A
#
# COMPACT_ATOMS: atom_id res chain seq x y z
N MET A 1 -23.20 14.05 -10.16
CA MET A 1 -21.92 13.34 -10.05
C MET A 1 -21.27 13.83 -8.77
N GLN A 2 -21.05 12.96 -7.78
CA GLN A 2 -20.38 13.36 -6.54
C GLN A 2 -18.88 13.44 -6.84
N VAL A 3 -18.29 14.64 -6.76
CA VAL A 3 -16.85 14.82 -6.94
C VAL A 3 -16.17 14.23 -5.72
N GLN A 4 -15.52 13.10 -5.90
CA GLN A 4 -14.80 12.46 -4.81
C GLN A 4 -13.58 13.32 -4.46
N SER A 5 -13.40 13.62 -3.16
CA SER A 5 -12.27 14.41 -2.67
C SER A 5 -10.97 13.85 -3.22
N PRO A 6 -10.01 14.66 -3.70
CA PRO A 6 -8.75 14.14 -4.25
C PRO A 6 -7.94 13.28 -3.27
N LEU A 7 -8.28 13.32 -1.97
CA LEU A 7 -7.63 12.54 -0.91
C LEU A 7 -8.40 11.29 -0.47
N TRP A 8 -9.53 10.97 -1.12
CA TRP A 8 -10.40 9.86 -0.72
C TRP A 8 -9.67 8.52 -0.54
N TYR A 9 -8.66 8.27 -1.37
CA TYR A 9 -7.92 7.01 -1.37
C TYR A 9 -7.10 6.82 -0.09
N HIS A 10 -6.81 7.88 0.66
CA HIS A 10 -6.10 7.77 1.94
C HIS A 10 -6.94 7.03 2.98
N GLU A 11 -8.24 7.25 3.03
CA GLU A 11 -9.13 6.57 3.98
C GLU A 11 -9.21 5.07 3.67
N GLU A 12 -9.29 4.71 2.40
CA GLU A 12 -9.31 3.31 1.97
C GLU A 12 -7.97 2.60 2.23
N LEU A 13 -6.84 3.29 1.99
CA LEU A 13 -5.52 2.74 2.32
C LEU A 13 -5.32 2.59 3.83
N GLU A 14 -5.85 3.49 4.65
CA GLU A 14 -5.81 3.38 6.12
C GLU A 14 -6.60 2.15 6.58
N LYS A 15 -7.82 1.95 6.08
CA LYS A 15 -8.63 0.76 6.38
C LYS A 15 -7.90 -0.52 5.97
N ALA A 16 -7.31 -0.55 4.78
CA ALA A 16 -6.56 -1.71 4.30
C ALA A 16 -5.33 -2.00 5.18
N ALA A 17 -4.60 -0.97 5.60
CA ALA A 17 -3.45 -1.11 6.48
C ALA A 17 -3.83 -1.63 7.86
N VAL A 18 -4.86 -1.02 8.49
CA VAL A 18 -5.37 -1.44 9.82
C VAL A 18 -5.96 -2.85 9.78
N GLY A 19 -6.71 -3.17 8.72
CA GLY A 19 -7.34 -4.48 8.55
C GLY A 19 -6.39 -5.58 8.08
N GLY A 20 -5.14 -5.25 7.73
CA GLY A 20 -4.20 -6.21 7.15
C GLY A 20 -4.66 -6.76 5.80
N TRP A 21 -5.45 -6.00 5.04
CA TRP A 21 -6.04 -6.47 3.79
C TRP A 21 -4.99 -6.58 2.68
N LEU A 22 -5.19 -7.57 1.80
CA LEU A 22 -4.38 -7.77 0.62
C LEU A 22 -5.08 -7.18 -0.59
N LEU A 23 -4.39 -6.28 -1.27
CA LEU A 23 -4.87 -5.65 -2.50
C LEU A 23 -4.19 -6.27 -3.71
N SER A 24 -4.95 -6.51 -4.77
CA SER A 24 -4.42 -6.84 -6.08
C SER A 24 -3.74 -5.64 -6.74
N THR A 25 -2.89 -5.89 -7.73
CA THR A 25 -2.29 -4.82 -8.55
C THR A 25 -3.33 -3.89 -9.19
N ALA A 26 -4.53 -4.40 -9.52
CA ALA A 26 -5.60 -3.60 -10.11
C ALA A 26 -6.22 -2.63 -9.11
N GLU A 27 -6.52 -3.10 -7.89
CA GLU A 27 -7.06 -2.28 -6.80
C GLU A 27 -6.06 -1.21 -6.38
N VAL A 28 -4.78 -1.57 -6.21
CA VAL A 28 -3.74 -0.57 -5.94
C VAL A 28 -3.73 0.49 -7.05
N LYS A 29 -3.68 0.08 -8.33
CA LYS A 29 -3.70 1.03 -9.46
C LYS A 29 -4.92 1.95 -9.44
N GLN A 30 -6.10 1.43 -9.08
CA GLN A 30 -7.32 2.22 -8.97
C GLN A 30 -7.23 3.25 -7.85
N LEU A 31 -6.68 2.87 -6.68
CA LEU A 31 -6.54 3.75 -5.53
C LEU A 31 -5.51 4.86 -5.76
N ILE A 32 -4.33 4.53 -6.28
CA ILE A 32 -3.20 5.48 -6.38
C ILE A 32 -2.98 6.07 -7.78
N GLY A 33 -3.78 5.65 -8.76
CA GLY A 33 -3.71 6.09 -10.15
C GLY A 33 -2.54 5.53 -10.98
N VAL A 34 -1.64 4.76 -10.38
CA VAL A 34 -0.45 4.21 -11.05
C VAL A 34 -0.26 2.73 -10.71
N LYS A 35 0.25 1.96 -11.66
CA LYS A 35 0.56 0.54 -11.43
C LYS A 35 1.74 0.43 -10.46
N PRO A 36 1.62 -0.27 -9.32
CA PRO A 36 2.75 -0.48 -8.43
C PRO A 36 3.81 -1.35 -9.12
N TYR A 37 5.08 -1.07 -8.84
CA TYR A 37 6.21 -1.84 -9.34
C TYR A 37 7.26 -2.01 -8.25
N SER A 38 7.92 -3.15 -8.22
CA SER A 38 9.06 -3.35 -7.33
C SER A 38 10.35 -3.37 -8.14
N LYS A 39 11.41 -2.76 -7.61
CA LYS A 39 12.74 -2.84 -8.22
C LYS A 39 13.27 -4.27 -8.10
N LYS A 40 14.20 -4.67 -8.99
CA LYS A 40 14.86 -5.98 -8.89
C LYS A 40 15.48 -6.15 -7.49
N GLY A 41 15.16 -7.26 -6.82
CA GLY A 41 15.63 -7.54 -5.45
C GLY A 41 14.82 -6.86 -4.34
N SER A 42 13.77 -6.10 -4.68
CA SER A 42 12.85 -5.50 -3.70
C SER A 42 11.44 -6.05 -3.88
N ASN A 43 10.74 -6.19 -2.77
CA ASN A 43 9.31 -6.52 -2.74
C ASN A 43 8.45 -5.29 -2.44
N THR A 44 9.06 -4.12 -2.36
CA THR A 44 8.40 -2.92 -1.83
C THR A 44 8.25 -1.87 -2.93
N TYR A 45 7.09 -1.23 -2.93
CA TYR A 45 6.78 -0.04 -3.71
C TYR A 45 6.32 1.06 -2.75
N THR A 46 6.89 2.26 -2.84
CA THR A 46 6.56 3.39 -1.95
C THR A 46 5.98 4.54 -2.76
N ARG A 47 4.93 5.17 -2.24
CA ARG A 47 4.33 6.38 -2.83
C ARG A 47 3.79 7.29 -1.73
N GLY A 48 4.38 8.48 -1.59
CA GLY A 48 4.06 9.37 -0.48
C GLY A 48 4.27 8.68 0.86
N SER A 49 3.29 8.77 1.75
CA SER A 49 3.31 8.14 3.09
C SER A 49 2.85 6.68 3.12
N TRP A 50 2.77 6.01 1.96
CA TRP A 50 2.30 4.63 1.85
C TRP A 50 3.36 3.70 1.29
N GLN A 51 3.44 2.52 1.88
CA GLN A 51 4.26 1.42 1.44
C GLN A 51 3.38 0.25 1.02
N PHE A 52 3.65 -0.30 -0.16
CA PHE A 52 2.98 -1.47 -0.72
C PHE A 52 4.01 -2.61 -0.78
N ILE A 53 3.78 -3.66 0.00
CA ILE A 53 4.69 -4.79 0.15
C ILE A 53 4.10 -5.99 -0.57
N LYS A 54 4.85 -6.54 -1.51
CA LYS A 54 4.52 -7.77 -2.20
C LYS A 54 4.66 -8.94 -1.23
N VAL A 55 3.53 -9.51 -0.84
CA VAL A 55 3.46 -10.64 0.10
C VAL A 55 3.11 -11.96 -0.56
N GLY A 56 2.76 -11.95 -1.85
CA GLY A 56 2.47 -13.16 -2.60
C GLY A 56 1.57 -12.91 -3.80
N LYS A 57 0.56 -13.78 -3.97
CA LYS A 57 -0.46 -13.67 -5.01
C LYS A 57 -1.87 -13.77 -4.41
N ILE A 58 -2.80 -13.06 -5.03
CA ILE A 58 -4.24 -13.21 -4.80
C ILE A 58 -4.87 -13.58 -6.15
N GLY A 59 -5.27 -14.85 -6.28
CA GLY A 59 -5.57 -15.45 -7.59
C GLY A 59 -4.37 -15.34 -8.55
N GLY A 60 -4.60 -14.79 -9.75
CA GLY A 60 -3.57 -14.56 -10.76
C GLY A 60 -2.75 -13.27 -10.58
N ALA A 61 -3.14 -12.38 -9.65
CA ALA A 61 -2.51 -11.08 -9.46
C ALA A 61 -1.47 -11.11 -8.33
N THR A 62 -0.57 -10.11 -8.30
CA THR A 62 0.29 -9.89 -7.14
C THR A 62 -0.55 -9.38 -5.97
N ALA A 63 -0.33 -9.94 -4.78
CA ALA A 63 -0.93 -9.46 -3.54
C ALA A 63 -0.01 -8.44 -2.86
N TRP A 64 -0.57 -7.28 -2.55
CA TRP A 64 0.09 -6.17 -1.91
C TRP A 64 -0.53 -5.93 -0.54
N GLN A 65 0.30 -6.00 0.50
CA GLN A 65 -0.06 -5.48 1.82
C GLN A 65 0.26 -3.98 1.86
N VAL A 66 -0.60 -3.19 2.49
CA VAL A 66 -0.41 -1.74 2.65
C VAL A 66 0.08 -1.45 4.06
N GLN A 67 1.07 -0.57 4.16
CA GLN A 67 1.55 -0.03 5.43
C GLN A 67 1.69 1.48 5.33
N LYS A 68 1.41 2.17 6.43
CA LYS A 68 1.68 3.59 6.55
C LYS A 68 3.13 3.81 6.96
N ILE A 69 3.84 4.62 6.19
CA ILE A 69 5.18 5.06 6.53
C ILE A 69 5.01 6.19 7.54
N ASN A 70 4.87 5.84 8.81
CA ASN A 70 4.97 6.85 9.86
C ASN A 70 6.42 7.34 9.88
N SER A 71 6.61 8.64 9.63
CA SER A 71 7.89 9.35 9.81
C SER A 71 8.22 9.33 11.31
N GLY A 72 8.74 8.21 11.79
CA GLY A 72 8.86 7.91 13.21
C GLY A 72 9.17 6.45 13.43
N SER A 73 10.26 5.97 12.82
CA SER A 73 10.98 4.83 13.34
C SER A 73 11.48 5.20 14.74
N LEU A 74 10.68 4.94 15.78
CA LEU A 74 11.29 4.60 17.07
C LEU A 74 11.95 3.25 16.86
N THR A 75 13.25 3.29 16.58
CA THR A 75 14.13 2.17 16.85
C THR A 75 14.12 1.95 18.36
N THR A 76 13.20 1.15 18.88
CA THR A 76 13.44 0.49 20.16
C THR A 76 14.18 -0.80 19.82
N SER A 77 15.47 -0.64 19.54
CA SER A 77 16.45 -1.66 19.89
C SER A 77 16.76 -1.41 21.36
N ASP A 78 16.10 -2.13 22.26
CA ASP A 78 16.53 -2.24 23.64
C ASP A 78 16.41 -3.71 24.06
N GLU A 79 17.59 -4.23 24.42
CA GLU A 79 17.98 -5.52 25.02
C GLU A 79 17.55 -6.86 24.40
#